data_AF-A0A0R2FRW6-F1
#
_entry.id   AF-A0A0R2FRW6-F1
#
_cell.length_a   1.000
_cell.length_b   1.000
_cell.length_c   1.000
_cell.angle_alpha   90.00
_cell.angle_beta   90.00
_cell.angle_gamma   90.00
#
_symmetry.space_group_name_H-M   'P 1'
#
loop_
_entity.id
_entity.type
_entity.pdbx_description
1 polymer ?
#
loop_
_entity_poly.entity_id
_entity_poly.type
_entity_poly.pdbx_seq_one_letter_code
_entity_poly.pdbx_strand_id
1 'polypeptide(L)'
;MGKKAWLIITLVIAVIFIGYGYTKHVETTQYYNNAMNAGEQTISDASYHRAENQFRNALKKKPNDSSASAHLEQLEEYQKGLAAIKSQDYSKAIANFKKVTTISNGSQTLLLRAVSKKVELKEVVHELKIFNKTYKRAKVLATNYEYTASNTKLAVILGYGNITQSYYQDIRKKARNLERSNNQVLARLGYNVSSADEASEKKTATDILPTISSSPRESSSSANSRKITSVQIKQARKEIASQGIDVKAFSDADVKEVIEHAREQNMSVSEVAREFK
;
A
#
# COMPACT_ATOMS: atom_id res chain seq x y z
N MET A 1 86.40 13.77 -8.65
CA MET A 1 86.62 14.44 -7.35
C MET A 1 86.21 15.89 -7.51
N GLY A 2 85.27 16.52 -6.81
CA GLY A 2 84.33 16.18 -5.74
C GLY A 2 83.65 17.51 -5.42
N LYS A 3 82.33 17.60 -5.58
CA LYS A 3 81.58 18.86 -5.47
C LYS A 3 81.47 19.30 -4.01
N LYS A 4 81.67 20.59 -3.78
CA LYS A 4 81.47 21.30 -2.52
C LYS A 4 79.98 21.32 -2.15
N ALA A 5 79.66 21.04 -0.88
CA ALA A 5 78.60 21.72 -0.13
C ALA A 5 78.68 21.28 1.34
N TRP A 6 79.05 22.21 2.21
CA TRP A 6 78.86 22.12 3.64
C TRP A 6 77.82 23.18 4.00
N LEU A 7 76.73 22.78 4.65
CA LEU A 7 75.99 23.60 5.61
C LEU A 7 74.96 22.72 6.34
N ILE A 8 75.27 22.46 7.61
CA ILE A 8 74.34 22.02 8.65
C ILE A 8 74.07 23.25 9.52
N ILE A 9 72.80 23.49 9.87
CA ILE A 9 72.28 24.12 11.12
C ILE A 9 70.72 24.06 10.99
N THR A 10 70.08 22.99 11.51
CA THR A 10 69.15 22.95 12.68
C THR A 10 67.78 23.62 12.44
N LEU A 11 66.58 23.12 12.80
CA LEU A 11 66.11 22.11 13.76
C LEU A 11 64.55 22.09 13.73
N VAL A 12 63.91 20.91 13.94
CA VAL A 12 62.50 20.68 14.42
C VAL A 12 61.38 21.15 13.47
N ILE A 13 60.48 20.32 12.91
CA ILE A 13 59.51 19.36 13.49
C ILE A 13 59.18 18.30 12.43
N ALA A 14 59.53 17.05 12.69
CA ALA A 14 58.71 15.93 12.24
C ALA A 14 57.52 15.81 13.22
N VAL A 15 56.36 15.31 12.73
CA VAL A 15 55.15 14.89 13.49
C VAL A 15 53.92 15.84 13.51
N ILE A 16 53.39 16.34 12.37
CA ILE A 16 52.00 16.88 12.36
C ILE A 16 51.05 16.32 11.27
N PHE A 17 51.51 15.54 10.28
CA PHE A 17 50.63 15.09 9.19
C PHE A 17 50.25 13.60 9.18
N ILE A 18 50.01 13.00 10.35
CA ILE A 18 49.44 11.62 10.41
C ILE A 18 48.07 11.59 11.12
N GLY A 19 47.65 12.67 11.81
CA GLY A 19 46.39 12.71 12.55
C GLY A 19 45.11 13.03 11.76
N TYR A 20 45.22 13.61 10.54
CA TYR A 20 44.05 14.17 9.83
C TYR A 20 43.24 13.16 8.99
N GLY A 21 43.77 11.94 8.78
CA GLY A 21 43.13 10.94 7.92
C GLY A 21 42.08 10.08 8.62
N TYR A 22 42.23 9.80 9.92
CA TYR A 22 41.38 8.81 10.61
C TYR A 22 40.08 9.38 11.19
N THR A 23 40.01 10.69 11.50
CA THR A 23 38.81 11.30 12.07
C THR A 23 37.74 11.65 11.02
N LYS A 24 38.15 11.99 9.78
CA LYS A 24 37.21 12.37 8.71
C LYS A 24 36.33 11.22 8.20
N HIS A 25 36.85 9.99 8.19
CA HIS A 25 36.12 8.83 7.72
C HIS A 25 34.98 8.41 8.67
N VAL A 26 35.20 8.55 9.99
CA VAL A 26 34.19 8.21 11.00
C VAL A 26 33.03 9.20 10.95
N GLU A 27 33.31 10.50 10.86
CA GLU A 27 32.27 11.55 10.74
C GLU A 27 31.46 11.39 9.45
N THR A 28 32.13 11.12 8.32
CA THR A 28 31.47 10.89 7.03
C THR A 28 30.59 9.64 7.05
N THR A 29 31.04 8.57 7.72
CA THR A 29 30.29 7.31 7.84
C THR A 29 29.10 7.45 8.78
N GLN A 30 29.26 8.12 9.92
CA GLN A 30 28.15 8.40 10.82
C GLN A 30 27.08 9.26 10.17
N TYR A 31 27.45 10.34 9.49
CA TYR A 31 26.48 11.19 8.80
C TYR A 31 25.71 10.40 7.74
N TYR A 32 26.42 9.59 6.95
CA TYR A 32 25.82 8.71 5.96
C TYR A 32 24.79 7.76 6.60
N ASN A 33 25.18 7.04 7.66
CA ASN A 33 24.30 6.10 8.36
C ASN A 33 23.08 6.81 8.96
N ASN A 34 23.28 7.99 9.56
CA ASN A 34 22.18 8.79 10.11
C ASN A 34 21.20 9.24 9.02
N ALA A 35 21.71 9.66 7.86
CA ALA A 35 20.87 10.02 6.71
C ALA A 35 20.10 8.80 6.17
N MET A 36 20.74 7.64 6.03
CA MET A 36 20.07 6.40 5.61
C MET A 36 18.97 5.99 6.59
N ASN A 37 19.26 5.97 7.89
CA ASN A 37 18.29 5.63 8.94
C ASN A 37 17.13 6.62 8.99
N ALA A 38 17.40 7.93 8.85
CA ALA A 38 16.36 8.94 8.77
C ALA A 38 15.51 8.79 7.50
N GLY A 39 16.10 8.36 6.38
CA GLY A 39 15.39 8.01 5.16
C GLY A 39 14.40 6.87 5.39
N GLU A 40 14.83 5.78 6.03
CA GLU A 40 13.96 4.65 6.39
C GLU A 40 12.86 5.00 7.39
N GLN A 41 13.20 5.81 8.40
CA GLN A 41 12.20 6.30 9.35
C GLN A 41 11.12 7.12 8.64
N THR A 42 11.53 8.01 7.74
CA THR A 42 10.58 8.83 6.97
C THR A 42 9.79 8.03 5.94
N ILE A 43 10.33 6.93 5.38
CA ILE A 43 9.54 5.93 4.63
C ILE A 43 8.48 5.32 5.54
N SER A 44 8.85 4.89 6.74
CA SER A 44 7.93 4.30 7.71
C SER A 44 6.77 5.24 8.02
N ASP A 45 7.08 6.53 8.23
CA ASP A 45 6.12 7.63 8.45
C ASP A 45 5.37 8.08 7.18
N ALA A 46 5.53 7.37 6.05
CA ALA A 46 4.97 7.69 4.72
C ALA A 46 5.31 9.11 4.20
N SER A 47 6.36 9.71 4.73
CA SER A 47 6.88 11.03 4.35
C SER A 47 7.88 10.92 3.20
N TYR A 48 7.42 10.45 2.04
CA TYR A 48 8.28 10.08 0.90
C TYR A 48 9.19 11.21 0.38
N HIS A 49 8.71 12.45 0.31
CA HIS A 49 9.57 13.57 -0.09
C HIS A 49 10.69 13.86 0.92
N ARG A 50 10.43 13.63 2.21
CA ARG A 50 11.49 13.76 3.24
C ARG A 50 12.51 12.63 3.10
N ALA A 51 12.06 11.40 2.86
CA ALA A 51 12.93 10.26 2.62
C ALA A 51 13.87 10.49 1.42
N GLU A 52 13.34 11.02 0.32
CA GLU A 52 14.12 11.35 -0.87
C GLU A 52 15.27 12.32 -0.54
N ASN A 53 14.98 13.38 0.22
CA ASN A 53 15.98 14.34 0.66
C ASN A 53 17.05 13.69 1.55
N GLN A 54 16.66 12.75 2.42
CA GLN A 54 17.62 12.03 3.27
C GLN A 54 18.56 11.13 2.47
N PHE A 55 18.04 10.36 1.51
CA PHE A 55 18.90 9.54 0.63
C PHE A 55 19.79 10.38 -0.28
N ARG A 56 19.28 11.50 -0.81
CA ARG A 56 20.11 12.49 -1.53
C ARG A 56 21.22 13.06 -0.63
N ASN A 57 20.96 13.30 0.65
CA ASN A 57 21.98 13.75 1.60
C ASN A 57 23.02 12.65 1.91
N ALA A 58 22.61 11.38 1.97
CA ALA A 58 23.54 10.26 2.07
C ALA A 58 24.47 10.19 0.85
N LEU A 59 23.92 10.33 -0.36
CA LEU A 59 24.68 10.37 -1.61
C LEU A 59 25.63 11.57 -1.70
N LYS A 60 25.29 12.74 -1.14
CA LYS A 60 26.25 13.86 -1.05
C LYS A 60 27.52 13.51 -0.28
N LYS A 61 27.44 12.59 0.69
CA LYS A 61 28.61 12.12 1.45
C LYS A 61 29.29 10.91 0.80
N LYS A 62 28.51 10.06 0.14
CA LYS A 62 29.02 8.91 -0.65
C LYS A 62 28.37 8.88 -2.04
N PRO A 63 28.90 9.63 -3.02
CA PRO A 63 28.26 9.86 -4.33
C PRO A 63 27.98 8.63 -5.18
N ASN A 64 28.64 7.50 -4.90
CA ASN A 64 28.51 6.25 -5.64
C ASN A 64 28.08 5.08 -4.75
N ASP A 65 27.46 5.36 -3.59
CA ASP A 65 26.98 4.30 -2.71
C ASP A 65 25.79 3.58 -3.35
N SER A 66 25.93 2.27 -3.55
CA SER A 66 24.93 1.44 -4.21
C SER A 66 23.65 1.31 -3.40
N SER A 67 23.74 1.29 -2.07
CA SER A 67 22.57 1.17 -1.21
C SER A 67 21.76 2.47 -1.23
N ALA A 68 22.40 3.62 -1.00
CA ALA A 68 21.69 4.90 -1.04
C ALA A 68 21.07 5.20 -2.41
N SER A 69 21.75 4.81 -3.50
CA SER A 69 21.21 4.92 -4.86
C SER A 69 20.00 4.02 -5.06
N ALA A 70 20.05 2.76 -4.62
CA ALA A 70 18.93 1.83 -4.71
C ALA A 70 17.71 2.29 -3.92
N HIS A 71 17.90 2.84 -2.71
CA HIS A 71 16.80 3.39 -1.90
C HIS A 71 16.12 4.57 -2.60
N LEU A 72 16.91 5.46 -3.21
CA LEU A 72 16.39 6.61 -3.95
C LEU A 72 15.62 6.16 -5.19
N GLU A 73 16.18 5.26 -6.00
CA GLU A 73 15.52 4.71 -7.20
C GLU A 73 14.21 3.99 -6.83
N GLN A 74 14.25 3.18 -5.77
CA GLN A 74 13.10 2.42 -5.30
C GLN A 74 11.97 3.35 -4.82
N LEU A 75 12.33 4.42 -4.09
CA LEU A 75 11.39 5.43 -3.63
C LEU A 75 10.76 6.21 -4.80
N GLU A 76 11.56 6.59 -5.80
CA GLU A 76 11.07 7.28 -7.00
C GLU A 76 10.07 6.41 -7.78
N GLU A 77 10.37 5.13 -8.02
CA GLU A 77 9.42 4.21 -8.67
C GLU A 77 8.16 3.98 -7.83
N TYR A 78 8.29 3.92 -6.50
CA TYR A 78 7.14 3.80 -5.60
C TYR A 78 6.22 5.03 -5.69
N GLN A 79 6.79 6.23 -5.68
CA GLN A 79 6.04 7.48 -5.86
C GLN A 79 5.36 7.57 -7.24
N LYS A 80 6.03 7.11 -8.31
CA LYS A 80 5.41 6.98 -9.65
C LYS A 80 4.22 6.03 -9.63
N GLY A 81 4.30 4.93 -8.86
CA GLY A 81 3.18 4.02 -8.62
C GLY A 81 1.99 4.71 -7.95
N LEU A 82 2.24 5.43 -6.86
CA LEU A 82 1.20 6.21 -6.16
C LEU A 82 0.57 7.30 -7.03
N ALA A 83 1.38 8.00 -7.84
CA ALA A 83 0.87 9.00 -8.78
C ALA A 83 -0.04 8.37 -9.84
N ALA A 84 0.32 7.19 -10.35
CA ALA A 84 -0.51 6.45 -11.30
C ALA A 84 -1.83 5.95 -10.68
N ILE A 85 -1.86 5.59 -9.39
CA ILE A 85 -3.11 5.33 -8.66
C ILE A 85 -4.02 6.57 -8.68
N LYS A 86 -3.46 7.76 -8.36
CA LYS A 86 -4.24 9.01 -8.34
C LYS A 86 -4.82 9.36 -9.71
N SER A 87 -4.12 9.02 -10.78
CA SER A 87 -4.62 9.18 -12.16
C SER A 87 -5.48 8.00 -12.64
N GLN A 88 -5.81 7.04 -11.76
CA GLN A 88 -6.56 5.82 -12.04
C GLN A 88 -5.94 4.93 -13.15
N ASP A 89 -4.65 5.09 -13.42
CA ASP A 89 -3.89 4.26 -14.35
C ASP A 89 -3.28 3.07 -13.59
N TYR A 90 -4.14 2.14 -13.21
CA TYR A 90 -3.76 1.00 -12.38
C TYR A 90 -2.75 0.07 -13.06
N SER A 91 -2.80 -0.05 -14.39
CA SER A 91 -1.81 -0.81 -15.16
C SER A 91 -0.41 -0.22 -15.01
N LYS A 92 -0.28 1.10 -15.13
CA LYS A 92 1.00 1.80 -14.92
C LYS A 92 1.43 1.74 -13.46
N ALA A 93 0.50 1.85 -12.52
CA ALA A 93 0.79 1.71 -11.09
C ALA A 93 1.36 0.33 -10.76
N ILE A 94 0.72 -0.75 -11.24
CA ILE A 94 1.22 -2.14 -11.12
C ILE A 94 2.62 -2.28 -11.72
N ALA A 95 2.87 -1.71 -12.89
CA ALA A 95 4.18 -1.77 -13.54
C ALA A 95 5.26 -1.06 -12.71
N ASN A 96 4.97 0.11 -12.14
CA ASN A 96 5.90 0.84 -11.28
C ASN A 96 6.15 0.08 -9.97
N PHE A 97 5.13 -0.42 -9.29
CA PHE A 97 5.33 -1.25 -8.09
C PHE A 97 6.11 -2.53 -8.40
N LYS A 98 5.94 -3.14 -9.59
CA LYS A 98 6.79 -4.25 -10.01
C LYS A 98 8.27 -3.85 -10.09
N LYS A 99 8.59 -2.66 -10.62
CA LYS A 99 9.99 -2.18 -10.64
C LYS A 99 10.55 -1.97 -9.24
N VAL A 100 9.74 -1.42 -8.31
CA VAL A 100 10.11 -1.31 -6.88
C VAL A 100 10.53 -2.66 -6.32
N THR A 101 9.85 -3.75 -6.72
CA THR A 101 10.17 -5.11 -6.25
C THR A 101 11.42 -5.73 -6.87
N THR A 102 11.92 -5.18 -7.98
CA THR A 102 13.13 -5.70 -8.66
C THR A 102 14.41 -4.99 -8.23
N ILE A 103 14.30 -3.87 -7.52
CA ILE A 103 15.46 -3.11 -7.03
C ILE A 103 16.02 -3.81 -5.78
N SER A 104 17.26 -4.26 -5.88
CA SER A 104 17.99 -4.90 -4.77
C SER A 104 18.76 -3.86 -3.95
N ASN A 105 19.06 -4.17 -2.68
CA ASN A 105 19.78 -3.28 -1.74
C ASN A 105 19.05 -1.96 -1.41
N GLY A 106 17.73 -1.92 -1.63
CA GLY A 106 16.83 -0.83 -1.26
C GLY A 106 16.17 -1.01 0.12
N SER A 107 15.12 -0.23 0.36
CA SER A 107 14.26 -0.29 1.54
C SER A 107 13.36 -1.53 1.51
N GLN A 108 13.44 -2.33 2.58
CA GLN A 108 12.56 -3.47 2.77
C GLN A 108 11.10 -3.04 2.95
N THR A 109 10.85 -1.91 3.61
CA THR A 109 9.50 -1.38 3.82
C THR A 109 8.85 -0.97 2.50
N LEU A 110 9.58 -0.34 1.58
CA LEU A 110 9.06 -0.02 0.25
C LEU A 110 8.79 -1.28 -0.57
N LEU A 111 9.66 -2.29 -0.48
CA LEU A 111 9.46 -3.58 -1.14
C LEU A 111 8.13 -4.21 -0.71
N LEU A 112 7.91 -4.36 0.60
CA LEU A 112 6.68 -4.96 1.16
C LEU A 112 5.43 -4.17 0.75
N ARG A 113 5.46 -2.85 0.89
CA ARG A 113 4.33 -1.99 0.50
C ARG A 113 4.03 -2.06 -0.99
N ALA A 114 5.06 -2.14 -1.84
CA ALA A 114 4.87 -2.29 -3.28
C ALA A 114 4.28 -3.64 -3.67
N VAL A 115 4.68 -4.73 -3.01
CA VAL A 115 4.06 -6.05 -3.19
C VAL A 115 2.57 -5.96 -2.86
N SER A 116 2.22 -5.46 -1.68
CA SER A 116 0.81 -5.32 -1.26
C SER A 116 0.02 -4.45 -2.24
N LYS A 117 0.55 -3.29 -2.64
CA LYS A 117 -0.13 -2.40 -3.59
C LYS A 117 -0.31 -3.03 -4.97
N LYS A 118 0.68 -3.80 -5.44
CA LYS A 118 0.59 -4.53 -6.70
C LYS A 118 -0.54 -5.57 -6.69
N VAL A 119 -0.73 -6.28 -5.58
CA VAL A 119 -1.77 -7.31 -5.41
C VAL A 119 -3.15 -6.66 -5.35
N GLU A 120 -3.31 -5.69 -4.44
CA GLU A 120 -4.53 -4.88 -4.31
C GLU A 120 -5.00 -4.33 -5.67
N LEU A 121 -4.07 -3.74 -6.45
CA LEU A 121 -4.42 -3.17 -7.75
C LEU A 121 -4.78 -4.22 -8.81
N LYS A 122 -4.23 -5.43 -8.75
CA LYS A 122 -4.64 -6.50 -9.67
C LYS A 122 -6.09 -6.91 -9.41
N GLU A 123 -6.49 -7.00 -8.15
CA GLU A 123 -7.88 -7.28 -7.75
C GLU A 123 -8.80 -6.15 -8.19
N VAL A 124 -8.44 -4.90 -7.89
CA VAL A 124 -9.18 -3.70 -8.34
C VAL A 124 -9.40 -3.71 -9.86
N VAL A 125 -8.37 -4.01 -10.66
CA VAL A 125 -8.48 -4.09 -12.12
C VAL A 125 -9.45 -5.19 -12.56
N HIS A 126 -9.39 -6.36 -11.91
CA HIS A 126 -10.30 -7.47 -12.20
C HIS A 126 -11.75 -7.11 -11.89
N GLU A 127 -12.00 -6.54 -10.71
CA GLU A 127 -13.33 -6.14 -10.26
C GLU A 127 -13.91 -5.01 -11.12
N LEU A 128 -13.10 -4.00 -11.45
CA LEU A 128 -13.51 -2.94 -12.37
C LEU A 128 -13.90 -3.49 -13.74
N LYS A 129 -13.21 -4.52 -14.25
CA LYS A 129 -13.59 -5.19 -15.50
C LYS A 129 -14.98 -5.83 -15.38
N ILE A 130 -15.26 -6.51 -14.26
CA ILE A 130 -16.57 -7.11 -13.98
C ILE A 130 -17.64 -6.02 -13.87
N PHE A 131 -17.43 -4.99 -13.03
CA PHE A 131 -18.39 -3.91 -12.82
C PHE A 131 -18.68 -3.14 -14.10
N ASN A 132 -17.65 -2.83 -14.91
CA ASN A 132 -17.86 -2.19 -16.21
C ASN A 132 -18.70 -3.06 -17.16
N LYS A 133 -18.47 -4.38 -17.20
CA LYS A 133 -19.28 -5.31 -17.99
C LYS A 133 -20.74 -5.36 -17.49
N THR A 134 -20.93 -5.42 -16.18
CA THR A 134 -22.25 -5.41 -15.54
C THR A 134 -22.99 -4.11 -15.80
N TYR A 135 -22.32 -2.97 -15.69
CA TYR A 135 -22.89 -1.66 -15.99
C TYR A 135 -23.29 -1.52 -17.46
N LYS A 136 -22.45 -1.98 -18.40
CA LYS A 136 -22.81 -2.00 -19.83
C LYS A 136 -24.10 -2.79 -20.08
N ARG A 137 -24.25 -3.96 -19.45
CA ARG A 137 -25.48 -4.76 -19.53
C ARG A 137 -26.68 -4.04 -18.92
N ALA A 138 -26.51 -3.44 -17.74
CA ALA A 138 -27.56 -2.63 -17.11
C ALA A 138 -28.02 -1.49 -18.03
N LYS A 139 -27.09 -0.81 -18.69
CA LYS A 139 -27.40 0.25 -19.65
C LYS A 139 -28.22 -0.26 -20.84
N VAL A 140 -27.85 -1.41 -21.42
CA VAL A 140 -28.63 -2.03 -22.52
C VAL A 140 -30.04 -2.37 -22.07
N LEU A 141 -30.21 -2.97 -20.89
CA LEU A 141 -31.53 -3.28 -20.32
C LEU A 141 -32.39 -2.02 -20.15
N ALA A 142 -31.81 -0.94 -19.60
CA ALA A 142 -32.52 0.33 -19.44
C ALA A 142 -32.91 0.95 -20.79
N THR A 143 -32.06 0.86 -21.81
CA THR A 143 -32.39 1.31 -23.18
C THR A 143 -33.51 0.49 -23.81
N ASN A 144 -33.63 -0.79 -23.44
CA ASN A 144 -34.72 -1.68 -23.87
C ASN A 144 -35.97 -1.58 -22.97
N TYR A 145 -36.08 -0.53 -22.14
CA TYR A 145 -37.18 -0.31 -21.19
C TYR A 145 -37.29 -1.35 -20.07
N GLU A 146 -36.28 -2.22 -19.91
CA GLU A 146 -36.20 -3.23 -18.84
C GLU A 146 -35.56 -2.64 -17.56
N TYR A 147 -36.21 -1.63 -16.96
CA TYR A 147 -35.65 -0.85 -15.85
C TYR A 147 -35.41 -1.68 -14.58
N THR A 148 -36.32 -2.59 -14.23
CA THR A 148 -36.16 -3.47 -13.06
C THR A 148 -34.97 -4.41 -13.24
N ALA A 149 -34.83 -5.03 -14.43
CA ALA A 149 -33.70 -5.91 -14.73
C ALA A 149 -32.37 -5.14 -14.74
N SER A 150 -32.39 -3.90 -15.26
CA SER A 150 -31.26 -2.97 -15.18
C SER A 150 -30.85 -2.73 -13.73
N ASN A 151 -31.81 -2.38 -12.85
CA ASN A 151 -31.55 -2.15 -11.43
C ASN A 151 -31.02 -3.40 -10.71
N THR A 152 -31.51 -4.59 -11.02
CA THR A 152 -30.94 -5.85 -10.49
C THR A 152 -29.46 -6.01 -10.85
N LYS A 153 -29.03 -5.58 -12.05
CA LYS A 153 -27.60 -5.56 -12.42
C LYS A 153 -26.84 -4.47 -11.69
N LEU A 154 -27.44 -3.30 -11.46
CA LEU A 154 -26.80 -2.20 -10.73
C LEU A 154 -26.60 -2.55 -9.25
N ALA A 155 -27.52 -3.31 -8.64
CA ALA A 155 -27.38 -3.81 -7.27
C ALA A 155 -26.14 -4.69 -7.07
N VAL A 156 -25.69 -5.43 -8.10
CA VAL A 156 -24.43 -6.20 -8.04
C VAL A 156 -23.21 -5.29 -7.87
N ILE A 157 -23.25 -4.09 -8.46
CA ILE A 157 -22.18 -3.09 -8.32
C ILE A 157 -22.33 -2.36 -6.98
N LEU A 158 -23.52 -1.84 -6.71
CA LEU A 158 -23.79 -0.97 -5.56
C LEU A 158 -23.84 -1.70 -4.21
N GLY A 159 -24.12 -3.01 -4.23
CA GLY A 159 -24.09 -3.87 -3.05
C GLY A 159 -22.71 -4.48 -2.75
N TYR A 160 -21.70 -4.22 -3.59
CA TYR A 160 -20.34 -4.67 -3.30
C TYR A 160 -19.78 -3.93 -2.08
N GLY A 161 -19.34 -4.67 -1.05
CA GLY A 161 -19.00 -4.09 0.26
C GLY A 161 -17.96 -2.97 0.22
N ASN A 162 -17.01 -3.04 -0.70
CA ASN A 162 -15.93 -2.06 -0.86
C ASN A 162 -16.20 -1.02 -1.96
N ILE A 163 -17.42 -0.93 -2.52
CA ILE A 163 -17.74 -0.04 -3.64
C ILE A 163 -17.52 1.45 -3.33
N THR A 164 -17.42 1.82 -2.06
CA THR A 164 -17.17 3.19 -1.60
C THR A 164 -15.70 3.59 -1.67
N GLN A 165 -14.78 2.65 -1.82
CA GLN A 165 -13.36 2.96 -1.97
C GLN A 165 -13.11 3.83 -3.21
N SER A 166 -12.09 4.68 -3.15
CA SER A 166 -11.78 5.66 -4.20
C SER A 166 -11.57 5.01 -5.57
N TYR A 167 -11.05 3.77 -5.60
CA TYR A 167 -10.84 3.02 -6.84
C TYR A 167 -12.11 2.88 -7.69
N TYR A 168 -13.27 2.76 -7.04
CA TYR A 168 -14.56 2.50 -7.70
C TYR A 168 -15.45 3.72 -7.81
N GLN A 169 -14.97 4.92 -7.45
CA GLN A 169 -15.77 6.14 -7.39
C GLN A 169 -16.54 6.38 -8.70
N ASP A 170 -15.89 6.22 -9.85
CA ASP A 170 -16.52 6.47 -11.16
C ASP A 170 -17.60 5.46 -11.51
N ILE A 171 -17.33 4.17 -11.29
CA ILE A 171 -18.31 3.12 -11.63
C ILE A 171 -19.50 3.16 -10.66
N ARG A 172 -19.25 3.46 -9.38
CA ARG A 172 -20.30 3.73 -8.38
C ARG A 172 -21.17 4.90 -8.78
N LYS A 173 -20.57 6.03 -9.17
CA LYS A 173 -21.30 7.23 -9.62
C LYS A 173 -22.16 6.93 -10.86
N LYS A 174 -21.59 6.25 -11.86
CA LYS A 174 -22.31 5.81 -13.06
C LYS A 174 -23.50 4.91 -12.71
N ALA A 175 -23.28 3.91 -11.86
CA ALA A 175 -24.32 2.98 -11.43
C ALA A 175 -25.46 3.68 -10.67
N ARG A 176 -25.14 4.54 -9.69
CA ARG A 176 -26.13 5.35 -8.94
C ARG A 176 -26.95 6.25 -9.85
N ASN A 177 -26.31 6.89 -10.83
CA ASN A 177 -27.01 7.77 -11.74
C ASN A 177 -28.00 7.01 -12.63
N LEU A 178 -27.60 5.85 -13.16
CA LEU A 178 -28.50 5.02 -13.96
C LEU A 178 -29.65 4.45 -13.11
N GLU A 179 -29.37 3.98 -11.89
CA GLU A 179 -30.38 3.50 -10.94
C GLU A 179 -31.42 4.58 -10.65
N ARG A 180 -30.97 5.81 -10.38
CA ARG A 180 -31.86 6.96 -10.17
C ARG A 180 -32.72 7.25 -11.39
N SER A 181 -32.16 7.26 -12.60
CA SER A 181 -32.93 7.47 -13.83
C SER A 181 -33.98 6.37 -14.04
N ASN A 182 -33.61 5.10 -13.82
CA ASN A 182 -34.54 3.97 -13.91
C ASN A 182 -35.69 4.11 -12.90
N ASN A 183 -35.37 4.45 -11.64
CA ASN A 183 -36.36 4.63 -10.59
C ASN A 183 -37.34 5.76 -10.90
N GLN A 184 -36.87 6.87 -11.49
CA GLN A 184 -37.74 7.96 -11.93
C GLN A 184 -38.74 7.51 -13.00
N VAL A 185 -38.32 6.66 -13.95
CA VAL A 185 -39.23 6.13 -14.97
C VAL A 185 -40.22 5.14 -14.35
N LEU A 186 -39.74 4.22 -13.52
CA LEU A 186 -40.59 3.25 -12.82
C LEU A 186 -41.67 3.92 -11.97
N ALA A 187 -41.31 4.98 -11.23
CA ALA A 187 -42.27 5.76 -10.45
C ALA A 187 -43.35 6.40 -11.32
N ARG A 188 -43.00 6.96 -12.48
CA ARG A 188 -43.97 7.52 -13.45
C ARG A 188 -44.90 6.46 -14.04
N LEU A 189 -44.44 5.20 -14.12
CA LEU A 189 -45.23 4.06 -14.56
C LEU A 189 -46.08 3.45 -13.42
N GLY A 190 -46.08 4.05 -12.23
CA GLY A 190 -46.88 3.60 -11.09
C GLY A 190 -46.25 2.48 -10.26
N TYR A 191 -44.99 2.13 -10.49
CA TYR A 191 -44.27 1.15 -9.66
C TYR A 191 -43.73 1.81 -8.37
N ASN A 192 -43.88 1.12 -7.24
CA ASN A 192 -43.21 1.51 -5.99
C ASN A 192 -41.72 1.16 -6.05
N VAL A 193 -40.85 2.17 -5.88
CA VAL A 193 -39.40 2.01 -5.90
C VAL A 193 -38.81 2.41 -4.56
N SER A 194 -38.25 1.45 -3.84
CA SER A 194 -37.48 1.71 -2.61
C SER A 194 -36.08 2.19 -3.00
N SER A 195 -35.79 3.48 -2.79
CA SER A 195 -34.44 4.02 -2.96
C SER A 195 -33.64 3.86 -1.67
N ALA A 196 -32.49 3.19 -1.75
CA ALA A 196 -31.61 2.96 -0.58
C ALA A 196 -30.89 4.22 -0.07
N ASP A 197 -31.11 5.39 -0.68
CA ASP A 197 -30.46 6.66 -0.29
C ASP A 197 -31.39 7.60 0.51
N GLU A 198 -32.67 7.27 0.73
CA GLU A 198 -33.56 8.05 1.62
C GLU A 198 -33.61 7.46 3.04
N ALA A 199 -32.47 7.54 3.72
CA ALA A 199 -32.40 7.41 5.17
C ALA A 199 -31.69 8.65 5.75
N SER A 200 -32.31 9.81 5.59
CA SER A 200 -32.13 10.95 6.50
C SER A 200 -33.33 11.90 6.43
N GLU A 201 -33.88 12.15 7.61
CA GLU A 201 -34.84 13.18 8.03
C GLU A 201 -36.35 12.85 8.13
N LYS A 202 -36.73 12.63 9.40
CA LYS A 202 -37.96 13.05 10.12
C LYS A 202 -39.31 12.33 9.89
N LYS A 203 -39.58 11.44 10.85
CA LYS A 203 -40.86 11.09 11.55
C LYS A 203 -42.18 11.61 10.95
N THR A 204 -43.12 10.70 10.70
CA THR A 204 -44.42 10.66 11.41
C THR A 204 -44.89 9.21 11.51
N ALA A 205 -45.35 8.81 12.69
CA ALA A 205 -45.81 7.48 13.02
C ALA A 205 -47.24 7.23 12.52
N THR A 206 -47.52 6.05 11.97
CA THR A 206 -48.71 5.26 12.35
C THR A 206 -48.47 3.80 12.02
N ASP A 207 -48.82 2.95 12.97
CA ASP A 207 -48.84 1.48 12.95
C ASP A 207 -49.21 0.87 11.59
N ILE A 208 -48.49 -0.17 11.16
CA ILE A 208 -49.02 -1.55 11.10
C ILE A 208 -47.82 -2.52 11.19
N LEU A 209 -47.64 -3.16 12.36
CA LEU A 209 -46.99 -4.47 12.44
C LEU A 209 -48.10 -5.54 12.52
N PRO A 210 -47.80 -6.78 12.11
CA PRO A 210 -48.00 -7.87 13.06
C PRO A 210 -46.64 -8.46 13.47
N THR A 211 -46.36 -8.34 14.76
CA THR A 211 -45.42 -9.15 15.54
C THR A 211 -45.97 -10.56 15.70
N ILE A 212 -45.14 -11.60 15.48
CA ILE A 212 -44.93 -12.77 16.38
C ILE A 212 -43.52 -13.34 16.04
N SER A 213 -42.46 -13.01 16.81
CA SER A 213 -41.89 -13.74 17.98
C SER A 213 -41.27 -15.11 17.64
N SER A 214 -40.12 -15.58 18.16
CA SER A 214 -38.99 -15.07 18.95
C SER A 214 -38.22 -16.31 19.43
N SER A 215 -36.89 -16.39 19.28
CA SER A 215 -35.98 -17.00 20.28
C SER A 215 -34.50 -16.99 19.85
N PRO A 216 -33.55 -17.07 20.80
CA PRO A 216 -32.45 -16.09 20.90
C PRO A 216 -31.05 -16.71 20.82
N ARG A 217 -30.03 -15.85 21.04
CA ARG A 217 -28.57 -16.06 21.18
C ARG A 217 -27.79 -15.73 19.91
N GLU A 218 -26.64 -15.05 19.96
CA GLU A 218 -25.82 -14.61 21.08
C GLU A 218 -24.99 -13.41 20.62
N SER A 219 -24.87 -12.42 21.49
CA SER A 219 -23.96 -11.31 21.33
C SER A 219 -22.53 -11.80 21.51
N SER A 220 -21.66 -11.56 20.53
CA SER A 220 -20.23 -11.44 20.79
C SER A 220 -19.65 -10.26 20.03
N SER A 221 -19.72 -9.15 20.75
CA SER A 221 -18.89 -7.96 20.66
C SER A 221 -17.44 -8.17 20.24
N SER A 222 -16.91 -7.15 19.56
CA SER A 222 -15.52 -6.71 19.55
C SER A 222 -14.53 -7.60 18.80
N ALA A 223 -14.21 -7.18 17.57
CA ALA A 223 -12.92 -7.42 16.93
C ALA A 223 -11.82 -6.83 17.83
N ASN A 224 -11.41 -7.67 18.77
CA ASN A 224 -10.38 -7.42 19.74
C ASN A 224 -9.05 -7.32 19.00
N SER A 225 -8.33 -6.22 19.17
CA SER A 225 -6.95 -6.01 18.77
C SER A 225 -6.03 -6.99 19.50
N ARG A 226 -6.07 -8.27 19.10
CA ARG A 226 -5.24 -9.32 19.68
C ARG A 226 -3.79 -9.07 19.27
N LYS A 227 -3.01 -8.52 20.20
CA LYS A 227 -1.55 -8.44 20.13
C LYS A 227 -1.00 -9.77 19.63
N ILE A 228 -0.21 -9.72 18.55
CA ILE A 228 0.46 -10.89 17.99
C ILE A 228 1.50 -11.38 19.00
N THR A 229 1.45 -12.68 19.31
CA THR A 229 2.33 -13.31 20.30
C THR A 229 3.59 -13.88 19.64
N SER A 230 4.66 -14.06 20.43
CA SER A 230 5.91 -14.68 19.96
C SER A 230 5.72 -16.11 19.42
N VAL A 231 4.71 -16.83 19.91
CA VAL A 231 4.31 -18.16 19.40
C VAL A 231 3.76 -18.04 17.98
N GLN A 232 2.91 -17.04 17.71
CA GLN A 232 2.37 -16.78 16.38
C GLN A 232 3.45 -16.35 15.39
N ILE A 233 4.45 -15.58 15.85
CA ILE A 233 5.62 -15.19 15.04
C ILE A 233 6.47 -16.42 14.66
N LYS A 234 6.75 -17.32 15.62
CA LYS A 234 7.49 -18.57 15.33
C LYS A 234 6.75 -19.47 14.34
N GLN A 235 5.42 -19.56 14.46
CA GLN A 235 4.59 -20.34 13.56
C GLN A 235 4.59 -19.74 12.14
N ALA A 236 4.39 -18.42 12.03
CA ALA A 236 4.45 -17.71 10.76
C ALA A 236 5.82 -17.85 10.08
N ARG A 237 6.93 -17.80 10.83
CA ARG A 237 8.27 -18.08 10.30
C ARG A 237 8.39 -19.48 9.70
N LYS A 238 7.81 -20.50 10.33
CA LYS A 238 7.79 -21.86 9.74
C LYS A 238 7.00 -21.90 8.44
N GLU A 239 5.85 -21.24 8.40
CA GLU A 239 4.98 -21.19 7.22
C GLU A 239 5.64 -20.43 6.06
N ILE A 240 6.28 -19.30 6.32
CA ILE A 240 7.05 -18.54 5.32
C ILE A 240 8.25 -19.37 4.82
N ALA A 241 9.00 -20.01 5.73
CA ALA A 241 10.14 -20.86 5.37
C ALA A 241 9.73 -22.06 4.49
N SER A 242 8.54 -22.61 4.71
CA SER A 242 8.00 -23.72 3.90
C SER A 242 7.74 -23.34 2.44
N GLN A 243 7.69 -22.03 2.11
CA GLN A 243 7.57 -21.53 0.75
C GLN A 243 8.93 -21.30 0.06
N GLY A 244 10.04 -21.66 0.72
CA GLY A 244 11.40 -21.49 0.18
C GLY A 244 11.98 -20.09 0.39
N ILE A 245 11.40 -19.30 1.29
CA ILE A 245 11.84 -17.94 1.63
C ILE A 245 12.78 -18.00 2.84
N ASP A 246 13.92 -17.31 2.77
CA ASP A 246 14.88 -17.29 3.89
C ASP A 246 14.38 -16.41 5.04
N VAL A 247 13.72 -17.04 6.00
CA VAL A 247 13.16 -16.37 7.18
C VAL A 247 14.21 -15.80 8.13
N LYS A 248 15.49 -16.14 7.99
CA LYS A 248 16.56 -15.56 8.82
C LYS A 248 16.85 -14.10 8.47
N ALA A 249 16.47 -13.67 7.27
CA ALA A 249 16.57 -12.28 6.84
C ALA A 249 15.46 -11.38 7.42
N PHE A 250 14.42 -11.95 8.06
CA PHE A 250 13.26 -11.21 8.57
C PHE A 250 13.35 -11.00 10.07
N SER A 251 13.07 -9.78 10.54
CA SER A 251 12.90 -9.47 11.96
C SER A 251 11.53 -9.94 12.48
N ASP A 252 11.37 -9.99 13.81
CA ASP A 252 10.08 -10.36 14.41
C ASP A 252 8.99 -9.31 14.10
N ALA A 253 9.37 -8.06 13.82
CA ALA A 253 8.47 -7.01 13.37
C ALA A 253 7.98 -7.27 11.94
N ASP A 254 8.86 -7.69 11.03
CA ASP A 254 8.49 -8.01 9.64
C ASP A 254 7.52 -9.18 9.58
N VAL A 255 7.79 -10.22 10.37
CA VAL A 255 6.88 -11.37 10.48
C VAL A 255 5.54 -10.97 11.10
N LYS A 256 5.55 -10.03 12.06
CA LYS A 256 4.33 -9.49 12.65
C LYS A 256 3.49 -8.76 11.59
N GLU A 257 4.11 -7.95 10.74
CA GLU A 257 3.42 -7.25 9.65
C GLU A 257 2.81 -8.24 8.65
N VAL A 258 3.51 -9.32 8.29
CA VAL A 258 2.95 -10.39 7.45
C VAL A 258 1.73 -11.06 8.10
N ILE A 259 1.74 -11.27 9.42
CA ILE A 259 0.59 -11.82 10.16
C ILE A 259 -0.57 -10.82 10.21
N GLU A 260 -0.30 -9.52 10.38
CA GLU A 260 -1.34 -8.47 10.36
C GLU A 260 -1.98 -8.39 8.99
N HIS A 261 -1.16 -8.36 7.94
CA HIS A 261 -1.61 -8.33 6.55
C HIS A 261 -2.45 -9.57 6.19
N ALA A 262 -2.00 -10.76 6.56
CA ALA A 262 -2.76 -12.00 6.36
C ALA A 262 -4.14 -11.95 7.05
N ARG A 263 -4.22 -11.38 8.26
CA ARG A 263 -5.51 -11.21 8.97
C ARG A 263 -6.41 -10.18 8.31
N GLU A 264 -5.86 -9.07 7.85
CA GLU A 264 -6.63 -8.01 7.17
C GLU A 264 -7.25 -8.51 5.86
N GLN A 265 -6.53 -9.37 5.13
CA GLN A 265 -6.96 -9.93 3.85
C GLN A 265 -7.73 -11.25 3.96
N ASN A 266 -7.96 -11.78 5.18
CA ASN A 266 -8.50 -13.13 5.41
C ASN A 266 -7.73 -14.24 4.65
N MET A 267 -6.42 -14.07 4.50
CA MET A 267 -5.51 -15.02 3.85
C MET A 267 -4.66 -15.76 4.88
N SER A 268 -4.11 -16.91 4.52
CA SER A 268 -3.08 -17.57 5.33
C SER A 268 -1.73 -16.86 5.17
N VAL A 269 -0.89 -16.93 6.20
CA VAL A 269 0.51 -16.44 6.13
C VAL A 269 1.27 -17.14 4.99
N SER A 270 0.95 -18.41 4.69
CA SER A 270 1.55 -19.14 3.58
C SER A 270 1.16 -18.62 2.19
N GLU A 271 -0.07 -18.11 2.04
CA GLU A 271 -0.54 -17.52 0.78
C GLU A 271 0.10 -16.16 0.56
N VAL A 272 0.16 -15.33 1.59
CA VAL A 272 0.92 -14.07 1.56
C VAL A 272 2.39 -14.36 1.28
N ALA A 273 2.95 -15.41 1.89
CA ALA A 273 4.34 -15.79 1.68
C ALA A 273 4.66 -16.15 0.22
N ARG A 274 3.78 -16.90 -0.47
CA ARG A 274 3.97 -17.28 -1.88
C ARG A 274 4.09 -16.09 -2.82
N GLU A 275 3.57 -14.94 -2.44
CA GLU A 275 3.63 -13.72 -3.25
C GLU A 275 5.00 -13.02 -3.21
N PHE A 276 5.88 -13.39 -2.27
CA PHE A 276 7.26 -12.90 -2.17
C PHE A 276 8.27 -13.69 -3.01
N LYS A 277 7.84 -14.77 -3.67
CA LYS A 277 8.66 -15.58 -4.57
C LYS A 277 8.67 -15.01 -5.99
#